data_AF-F3AS52-F1
#
_entry.id   AF-F3AS52-F1
#
_cell.length_a   1.000
_cell.length_b   1.000
_cell.length_c   1.000
_cell.angle_alpha   90.00
_cell.angle_beta   90.00
_cell.angle_gamma   90.00
#
_symmetry.space_group_name_H-M   'P 1'
#
loop_
_entity.id
_entity.type
_entity.pdbx_description
1 polymer ?
#
loop_
_entity_poly.entity_id
_entity_poly.type
_entity_poly.pdbx_seq_one_letter_code
_entity_poly.pdbx_strand_id
1 'polypeptide(L)'
;MKVIDAAALDYKTLNEVLRQPEHDYVIEGCCGQRFIGAGMSDRNITVNGISGNALGAYLNNASITVNANAQDAVGDTMNAGKILIHGSAGDAAGYAMRGGKIYVRDHAGYRAGIHMKEYKKKVPIMIIGGCAGSFLGEYQAGGILIVLGLQEDHHPIIGNFPCTGMHGGKLFLRGDCRNLKFPPQVTADIASFEDLQGIMDDLKEYCSDFHYDLKTILSSPFTLVTPNSKNPYKQMYVAN
;
A
#
# COMPACT_ATOMS: atom_id res chain seq x y z
N MET A 1 12.18 -11.31 -21.98
CA MET A 1 11.30 -11.93 -20.99
C MET A 1 11.80 -13.34 -20.66
N LYS A 2 12.12 -13.61 -19.39
CA LYS A 2 12.63 -14.89 -18.88
C LYS A 2 11.62 -15.53 -17.94
N VAL A 3 11.26 -16.78 -18.19
CA VAL A 3 10.31 -17.55 -17.38
C VAL A 3 11.07 -18.41 -16.37
N ILE A 4 10.61 -18.43 -15.12
CA ILE A 4 11.21 -19.18 -14.01
C ILE A 4 10.10 -19.99 -13.36
N ASP A 5 10.31 -21.29 -13.18
CA ASP A 5 9.44 -22.11 -12.34
C ASP A 5 9.91 -22.03 -10.88
N ALA A 6 9.13 -21.36 -10.03
CA ALA A 6 9.44 -21.21 -8.62
C ALA A 6 9.15 -22.48 -7.81
N ALA A 7 8.29 -23.40 -8.29
CA ALA A 7 7.97 -24.62 -7.54
C ALA A 7 9.20 -25.53 -7.36
N ALA A 8 10.16 -25.43 -8.29
CA ALA A 8 11.43 -26.14 -8.25
C ALA A 8 12.53 -25.43 -7.44
N LEU A 9 12.29 -24.21 -6.93
CA LEU A 9 13.30 -23.36 -6.33
C LEU A 9 12.93 -22.93 -4.91
N ASP A 10 13.93 -22.89 -4.03
CA ASP A 10 13.80 -22.15 -2.78
C ASP A 10 13.84 -20.64 -3.05
N TYR A 11 13.47 -19.85 -2.03
CA TYR A 11 13.44 -18.39 -2.17
C TYR A 11 14.82 -17.79 -2.47
N LYS A 12 15.91 -18.40 -1.99
CA LYS A 12 17.26 -17.85 -2.14
C LYS A 12 17.71 -17.99 -3.60
N THR A 13 17.59 -19.19 -4.16
CA THR A 13 17.95 -19.47 -5.55
C THR A 13 17.09 -18.64 -6.51
N LEU A 14 15.78 -18.53 -6.26
CA LEU A 14 14.91 -17.66 -7.06
C LEU A 14 15.42 -16.22 -7.10
N ASN A 15 15.77 -15.65 -5.94
CA ASN A 15 16.27 -14.28 -5.87
C ASN A 15 17.66 -14.09 -6.50
N GLU A 16 18.51 -15.12 -6.51
CA GLU A 16 19.78 -15.10 -7.23
C GLU A 16 19.56 -15.09 -8.75
N VAL A 17 18.56 -15.82 -9.24
CA VAL A 17 18.17 -15.80 -10.67
C VAL A 17 17.63 -14.43 -11.07
N LEU A 18 16.84 -13.76 -10.23
CA LEU A 18 16.30 -12.43 -10.52
C LEU A 18 17.36 -11.32 -10.56
N ARG A 19 18.55 -11.55 -9.98
CA ARG A 19 19.70 -10.62 -10.04
C ARG A 19 20.50 -10.72 -11.33
N GLN A 20 20.17 -11.65 -12.21
CA GLN A 20 20.77 -11.75 -13.54
C GLN A 20 20.35 -10.55 -14.42
N PRO A 21 21.07 -10.29 -15.53
CA PRO A 21 20.93 -9.03 -16.27
C PRO A 21 19.58 -8.86 -16.98
N GLU A 22 18.75 -9.91 -17.08
CA GLU A 22 17.44 -9.80 -17.70
C GLU A 22 16.56 -8.76 -17.00
N HIS A 23 15.82 -7.98 -17.79
CA HIS A 23 14.93 -6.94 -17.29
C HIS A 23 13.54 -7.50 -16.92
N ASP A 24 12.96 -8.33 -17.79
CA ASP A 24 11.60 -8.84 -17.63
C ASP A 24 11.59 -10.31 -17.22
N TYR A 25 10.94 -10.61 -16.09
CA TYR A 25 10.78 -11.95 -15.54
C TYR A 25 9.31 -12.32 -15.38
N VAL A 26 9.01 -13.60 -15.61
CA VAL A 26 7.75 -14.23 -15.24
C VAL A 26 8.08 -15.40 -14.31
N ILE A 27 7.53 -15.38 -13.11
CA ILE A 27 7.71 -16.41 -12.09
C ILE A 27 6.42 -17.23 -12.04
N GLU A 28 6.49 -18.49 -12.45
CA GLU A 28 5.38 -19.45 -12.41
C GLU A 28 5.42 -20.27 -11.12
N GLY A 29 4.25 -20.74 -10.67
CA GLY A 29 4.15 -21.69 -9.54
C GLY A 29 4.64 -21.11 -8.21
N CYS A 30 4.59 -19.79 -8.02
CA CYS A 30 5.03 -19.18 -6.76
C CYS A 30 4.10 -19.58 -5.62
N CYS A 31 4.68 -20.07 -4.53
CA CYS A 31 3.96 -20.58 -3.36
C CYS A 31 4.69 -20.18 -2.07
N GLY A 32 4.83 -18.88 -1.85
CA GLY A 32 5.42 -18.32 -0.63
C GLY A 32 6.92 -18.06 -0.69
N GLN A 33 7.56 -18.07 -1.88
CA GLN A 33 8.95 -17.62 -1.99
C GLN A 33 9.05 -16.15 -1.59
N ARG A 34 9.92 -15.88 -0.62
CA ARG A 34 10.08 -14.57 0.04
C ARG A 34 11.05 -13.66 -0.69
N PHE A 35 11.00 -12.38 -0.38
CA PHE A 35 11.96 -11.35 -0.84
C PHE A 35 12.03 -11.15 -2.36
N ILE A 36 11.04 -11.62 -3.13
CA ILE A 36 11.01 -11.44 -4.58
C ILE A 36 11.10 -9.94 -4.89
N GLY A 37 12.04 -9.55 -5.74
CA GLY A 37 12.25 -8.14 -6.11
C GLY A 37 12.97 -7.29 -5.04
N ALA A 38 13.43 -7.88 -3.94
CA ALA A 38 14.02 -7.11 -2.85
C ALA A 38 15.33 -6.41 -3.28
N GLY A 39 15.41 -5.10 -3.01
CA GLY A 39 16.54 -4.23 -3.38
C GLY A 39 16.72 -4.02 -4.88
N MET A 40 15.77 -4.46 -5.71
CA MET A 40 15.90 -4.38 -7.16
C MET A 40 15.49 -3.01 -7.71
N SER A 41 16.09 -2.67 -8.84
CA SER A 41 15.81 -1.49 -9.66
C SER A 41 15.75 -1.97 -11.12
N ASP A 42 15.02 -1.27 -11.99
CA ASP A 42 15.03 -1.54 -13.43
C ASP A 42 14.69 -3.00 -13.78
N ARG A 43 13.59 -3.48 -13.20
CA ARG A 43 13.05 -4.83 -13.44
C ARG A 43 11.55 -4.77 -13.61
N ASN A 44 11.01 -5.63 -14.47
CA ASN A 44 9.59 -5.94 -14.56
C ASN A 44 9.40 -7.41 -14.15
N ILE A 45 8.73 -7.66 -13.03
CA ILE A 45 8.57 -9.01 -12.48
C ILE A 45 7.08 -9.32 -12.41
N THR A 46 6.64 -10.34 -13.14
CA THR A 46 5.30 -10.92 -12.99
C THR A 46 5.38 -12.18 -12.14
N VAL A 47 4.51 -12.30 -11.13
CA VAL A 47 4.43 -13.45 -10.23
C VAL A 47 3.07 -14.12 -10.40
N ASN A 48 3.09 -15.35 -10.92
CA ASN A 48 1.93 -16.23 -11.05
C ASN A 48 1.94 -17.20 -9.87
N GLY A 49 1.11 -16.88 -8.89
CA GLY A 49 1.04 -17.59 -7.61
C GLY A 49 1.18 -16.65 -6.41
N ILE A 50 1.16 -17.22 -5.21
CA ILE A 50 1.20 -16.46 -3.95
C ILE A 50 2.65 -16.10 -3.64
N SER A 51 2.95 -14.79 -3.60
CA SER A 51 4.28 -14.34 -3.15
C SER A 51 4.43 -14.46 -1.64
N GLY A 52 5.63 -14.79 -1.18
CA GLY A 52 5.96 -14.83 0.25
C GLY A 52 6.23 -13.46 0.85
N ASN A 53 6.57 -13.45 2.12
CA ASN A 53 6.87 -12.22 2.88
C ASN A 53 7.94 -11.35 2.20
N ALA A 54 7.85 -10.05 2.46
CA ALA A 54 8.81 -9.03 2.06
C ALA A 54 9.01 -8.91 0.53
N LEU A 55 7.96 -9.18 -0.25
CA LEU A 55 7.89 -8.86 -1.68
C LEU A 55 8.25 -7.39 -1.90
N GLY A 56 9.23 -7.10 -2.75
CA GLY A 56 9.63 -5.73 -3.08
C GLY A 56 10.20 -4.95 -1.89
N ALA A 57 10.74 -5.61 -0.86
CA ALA A 57 11.43 -4.91 0.20
C ALA A 57 12.61 -4.09 -0.37
N TYR A 58 12.76 -2.83 0.03
CA TYR A 58 13.76 -1.90 -0.50
C TYR A 58 13.69 -1.68 -2.02
N LEU A 59 12.55 -1.91 -2.66
CA LEU A 59 12.40 -1.71 -4.11
C LEU A 59 12.73 -0.27 -4.51
N ASN A 60 13.49 -0.13 -5.60
CA ASN A 60 14.04 1.14 -6.01
C ASN A 60 13.87 1.34 -7.52
N ASN A 61 12.64 1.64 -7.95
CA ASN A 61 12.28 1.90 -9.35
C ASN A 61 12.25 0.63 -10.22
N ALA A 62 11.57 -0.40 -9.73
CA ALA A 62 11.18 -1.58 -10.49
C ALA A 62 9.66 -1.78 -10.38
N SER A 63 9.10 -2.61 -11.27
CA SER A 63 7.68 -2.93 -11.35
C SER A 63 7.46 -4.40 -11.01
N ILE A 64 6.54 -4.68 -10.09
CA ILE A 64 6.17 -6.04 -9.69
C ILE A 64 4.65 -6.18 -9.82
N THR A 65 4.20 -7.21 -10.53
CA THR A 65 2.79 -7.59 -10.59
C THR A 65 2.61 -8.99 -10.04
N VAL A 66 1.72 -9.16 -9.07
CA VAL A 66 1.35 -10.46 -8.50
C VAL A 66 -0.08 -10.78 -8.90
N ASN A 67 -0.26 -11.87 -9.64
CA ASN A 67 -1.56 -12.30 -10.16
C ASN A 67 -2.39 -13.11 -9.14
N ALA A 68 -2.02 -13.05 -7.87
CA ALA A 68 -2.68 -13.69 -6.73
C ALA A 68 -2.47 -12.86 -5.45
N ASN A 69 -2.58 -13.49 -4.28
CA ASN A 69 -2.30 -12.86 -3.00
C ASN A 69 -0.79 -12.65 -2.77
N ALA A 70 -0.45 -11.69 -1.93
CA ALA A 70 0.87 -11.53 -1.35
C ALA A 70 0.79 -11.66 0.18
N GLN A 71 1.80 -12.27 0.79
CA GLN A 71 1.88 -12.38 2.25
C GLN A 71 2.33 -11.05 2.88
N ASP A 72 3.05 -11.10 4.00
CA ASP A 72 3.29 -9.93 4.85
C ASP A 72 4.42 -9.04 4.33
N ALA A 73 4.45 -7.78 4.80
CA ALA A 73 5.52 -6.81 4.60
C ALA A 73 5.83 -6.48 3.12
N VAL A 74 4.80 -6.51 2.26
CA VAL A 74 4.92 -6.06 0.86
C VAL A 74 5.45 -4.63 0.82
N GLY A 75 6.52 -4.38 0.06
CA GLY A 75 7.09 -3.05 -0.11
C GLY A 75 7.74 -2.47 1.14
N ASP A 76 8.20 -3.31 2.08
CA ASP A 76 8.95 -2.86 3.26
C ASP A 76 10.11 -1.95 2.84
N THR A 77 10.11 -0.71 3.33
CA THR A 77 11.15 0.29 3.08
C THR A 77 11.33 0.60 1.59
N MET A 78 10.30 0.39 0.77
CA MET A 78 10.28 0.71 -0.66
C MET A 78 10.56 2.20 -0.90
N ASN A 79 11.41 2.51 -1.89
CA ASN A 79 11.87 3.86 -2.18
C ASN A 79 11.30 4.45 -3.48
N ALA A 80 11.03 3.60 -4.48
CA ALA A 80 10.46 3.97 -5.77
C ALA A 80 9.97 2.71 -6.51
N GLY A 81 9.23 2.89 -7.60
CA GLY A 81 8.67 1.80 -8.41
C GLY A 81 7.20 1.56 -8.14
N LYS A 82 6.69 0.41 -8.58
CA LYS A 82 5.28 0.06 -8.49
C LYS A 82 5.10 -1.42 -8.15
N ILE A 83 4.21 -1.72 -7.20
CA ILE A 83 3.78 -3.07 -6.87
C ILE A 83 2.26 -3.16 -7.08
N LEU A 84 1.83 -4.09 -7.93
CA LEU A 84 0.43 -4.39 -8.20
C LEU A 84 0.10 -5.79 -7.65
N ILE A 85 -0.88 -5.86 -6.76
CA ILE A 85 -1.38 -7.12 -6.20
C ILE A 85 -2.82 -7.32 -6.67
N HIS A 86 -3.03 -8.31 -7.54
CA HIS A 86 -4.37 -8.66 -8.00
C HIS A 86 -5.18 -9.40 -6.93
N GLY A 87 -4.58 -9.89 -5.84
CA GLY A 87 -5.30 -10.44 -4.70
C GLY A 87 -5.33 -9.50 -3.50
N SER A 88 -5.26 -10.10 -2.30
CA SER A 88 -5.05 -9.42 -1.03
C SER A 88 -3.56 -9.39 -0.65
N ALA A 89 -3.17 -8.39 0.16
CA ALA A 89 -1.88 -8.32 0.82
C ALA A 89 -2.01 -8.65 2.32
N GLY A 90 -1.00 -9.30 2.88
CA GLY A 90 -0.93 -9.61 4.30
C GLY A 90 -0.68 -8.39 5.19
N ASP A 91 -0.13 -8.64 6.37
CA ASP A 91 0.12 -7.61 7.36
C ASP A 91 1.28 -6.70 6.96
N ALA A 92 1.25 -5.45 7.44
CA ALA A 92 2.32 -4.46 7.30
C ALA A 92 2.73 -4.16 5.83
N ALA A 93 1.82 -4.31 4.88
CA ALA A 93 2.04 -3.83 3.51
C ALA A 93 2.33 -2.32 3.51
N GLY A 94 3.37 -1.90 2.80
CA GLY A 94 3.88 -0.52 2.78
C GLY A 94 4.67 -0.11 4.03
N TYR A 95 5.14 -1.07 4.85
CA TYR A 95 5.92 -0.76 6.05
C TYR A 95 7.09 0.17 5.73
N ALA A 96 7.14 1.34 6.36
CA ALA A 96 8.23 2.31 6.22
C ALA A 96 8.55 2.75 4.77
N MET A 97 7.61 2.57 3.83
CA MET A 97 7.81 2.99 2.44
C MET A 97 7.99 4.51 2.36
N ARG A 98 8.89 4.95 1.47
CA ARG A 98 9.31 6.35 1.30
C ARG A 98 8.97 6.95 -0.06
N GLY A 99 8.63 6.11 -1.03
CA GLY A 99 8.21 6.52 -2.36
C GLY A 99 7.70 5.32 -3.16
N GLY A 100 7.24 5.58 -4.38
CA GLY A 100 6.62 4.57 -5.23
C GLY A 100 5.16 4.28 -4.88
N LYS A 101 4.60 3.29 -5.56
CA LYS A 101 3.17 2.97 -5.56
C LYS A 101 2.93 1.51 -5.18
N ILE A 102 2.01 1.26 -4.26
CA ILE A 102 1.53 -0.10 -3.95
C ILE A 102 0.01 -0.12 -4.14
N TYR A 103 -0.48 -0.84 -5.13
CA TYR A 103 -1.91 -0.99 -5.35
C TYR A 103 -2.35 -2.43 -5.11
N VAL A 104 -3.35 -2.59 -4.26
CA VAL A 104 -3.92 -3.88 -3.88
C VAL A 104 -5.38 -3.90 -4.34
N ARG A 105 -5.75 -4.93 -5.12
CA ARG A 105 -7.13 -5.05 -5.63
C ARG A 105 -8.12 -5.34 -4.51
N ASP A 106 -7.77 -6.29 -3.65
CA ASP A 106 -8.67 -6.80 -2.61
C ASP A 106 -8.28 -6.18 -1.27
N HIS A 107 -8.03 -6.98 -0.23
CA HIS A 107 -7.84 -6.50 1.15
C HIS A 107 -6.36 -6.29 1.50
N ALA A 108 -6.11 -5.52 2.56
CA ALA A 108 -4.82 -5.47 3.23
C ALA A 108 -4.96 -5.84 4.71
N GLY A 109 -3.97 -6.54 5.26
CA GLY A 109 -3.95 -6.98 6.65
C GLY A 109 -3.78 -5.86 7.68
N TYR A 110 -3.37 -6.25 8.88
CA TYR A 110 -3.08 -5.33 9.99
C TYR A 110 -1.92 -4.41 9.62
N ARG A 111 -1.93 -3.17 10.13
CA ARG A 111 -0.80 -2.23 10.03
C ARG A 111 -0.38 -1.87 8.59
N ALA A 112 -1.29 -1.96 7.63
CA ALA A 112 -1.02 -1.43 6.30
C ALA A 112 -0.62 0.06 6.38
N GLY A 113 0.43 0.45 5.66
CA GLY A 113 0.98 1.82 5.68
C GLY A 113 1.69 2.21 6.97
N ILE A 114 2.03 1.27 7.88
CA ILE A 114 2.73 1.59 9.12
C ILE A 114 4.07 2.29 8.83
N HIS A 115 4.34 3.38 9.54
CA HIS A 115 5.57 4.17 9.38
C HIS A 115 5.84 4.71 7.97
N MET A 116 4.86 4.76 7.07
CA MET A 116 4.99 5.39 5.75
C MET A 116 5.40 6.86 5.88
N LYS A 117 6.42 7.32 5.13
CA LYS A 117 7.00 8.68 5.28
C LYS A 117 7.28 9.30 3.92
N GLU A 118 7.09 10.60 3.80
CA GLU A 118 7.51 11.33 2.60
C GLU A 118 8.79 12.12 2.87
N TYR A 119 9.59 12.36 1.83
CA TYR A 119 10.77 13.20 1.93
C TYR A 119 11.03 13.96 0.64
N LYS A 120 11.02 15.29 0.74
CA LYS A 120 11.17 16.21 -0.40
C LYS A 120 10.12 15.91 -1.48
N LYS A 121 10.55 15.42 -2.65
CA LYS A 121 9.68 15.10 -3.79
C LYS A 121 9.18 13.66 -3.79
N LYS A 122 9.59 12.84 -2.82
CA LYS A 122 9.18 11.44 -2.73
C LYS A 122 7.95 11.34 -1.85
N VAL A 123 6.81 11.11 -2.51
CA VAL A 123 5.51 10.89 -1.87
C VAL A 123 5.14 9.43 -2.14
N PRO A 124 5.16 8.55 -1.13
CA PRO A 124 4.67 7.19 -1.30
C PRO A 124 3.15 7.19 -1.43
N ILE A 125 2.62 6.26 -2.22
CA ILE A 125 1.17 6.13 -2.45
C ILE A 125 0.78 4.68 -2.32
N MET A 126 -0.30 4.41 -1.59
CA MET A 126 -0.86 3.08 -1.47
C MET A 126 -2.38 3.12 -1.56
N ILE A 127 -2.94 2.25 -2.42
CA ILE A 127 -4.39 2.11 -2.64
C ILE A 127 -4.80 0.68 -2.35
N ILE A 128 -5.81 0.51 -1.52
CA ILE A 128 -6.42 -0.77 -1.15
C ILE A 128 -7.86 -0.77 -1.66
N GLY A 129 -8.20 -1.69 -2.56
CA GLY A 129 -9.52 -1.73 -3.19
C GLY A 129 -10.63 -2.21 -2.26
N GLY A 130 -10.35 -3.24 -1.45
CA GLY A 130 -11.25 -3.74 -0.43
C GLY A 130 -11.10 -2.99 0.89
N CYS A 131 -11.04 -3.76 1.97
CA CYS A 131 -10.95 -3.28 3.35
C CYS A 131 -9.53 -3.44 3.91
N ALA A 132 -9.21 -2.70 4.98
CA ALA A 132 -7.94 -2.80 5.69
C ALA A 132 -8.11 -3.29 7.13
N GLY A 133 -7.10 -4.00 7.65
CA GLY A 133 -7.07 -4.45 9.04
C GLY A 133 -6.95 -3.32 10.07
N SER A 134 -6.73 -3.71 11.33
CA SER A 134 -6.51 -2.73 12.42
C SER A 134 -5.17 -2.01 12.26
N PHE A 135 -5.04 -0.83 12.86
CA PHE A 135 -3.83 0.01 12.85
C PHE A 135 -3.40 0.49 11.45
N LEU A 136 -4.34 0.66 10.52
CA LEU A 136 -4.08 1.30 9.24
C LEU A 136 -3.42 2.67 9.44
N GLY A 137 -2.29 2.92 8.76
CA GLY A 137 -1.56 4.19 8.83
C GLY A 137 -0.96 4.50 10.20
N GLU A 138 -0.70 3.49 11.03
CA GLU A 138 -0.02 3.67 12.32
C GLU A 138 1.35 4.34 12.12
N TYR A 139 1.65 5.39 12.88
CA TYR A 139 2.88 6.19 12.75
C TYR A 139 3.18 6.75 11.35
N GLN A 140 2.16 6.93 10.51
CA GLN A 140 2.32 7.59 9.20
C GLN A 140 2.85 9.01 9.39
N ALA A 141 3.91 9.35 8.66
CA ALA A 141 4.58 10.64 8.71
C ALA A 141 4.64 11.33 7.32
N GLY A 142 3.87 10.84 6.36
CA GLY A 142 3.80 11.35 4.99
C GLY A 142 3.12 10.38 4.03
N GLY A 143 2.98 10.78 2.77
CA GLY A 143 2.39 9.96 1.72
C GLY A 143 0.86 9.94 1.73
N ILE A 144 0.31 9.15 0.81
CA ILE A 144 -1.14 9.05 0.55
C ILE A 144 -1.57 7.59 0.69
N LEU A 145 -2.45 7.31 1.65
CA LEU A 145 -3.15 6.03 1.79
C LEU A 145 -4.59 6.20 1.32
N ILE A 146 -5.11 5.24 0.54
CA ILE A 146 -6.50 5.25 0.05
C ILE A 146 -7.12 3.86 0.27
N VAL A 147 -8.30 3.80 0.89
CA VAL A 147 -9.09 2.57 1.04
C VAL A 147 -10.44 2.76 0.39
N LEU A 148 -10.80 1.86 -0.52
CA LEU A 148 -11.97 2.04 -1.41
C LEU A 148 -13.21 1.23 -0.99
N GLY A 149 -13.05 0.13 -0.25
CA GLY A 149 -14.17 -0.69 0.19
C GLY A 149 -15.08 -1.14 -0.97
N LEU A 150 -14.49 -1.57 -2.09
CA LEU A 150 -15.20 -1.96 -3.31
C LEU A 150 -15.79 -3.37 -3.25
N GLN A 151 -15.38 -4.19 -2.29
CA GLN A 151 -15.94 -5.52 -2.09
C GLN A 151 -17.16 -5.46 -1.16
N GLU A 152 -18.21 -6.21 -1.49
CA GLU A 152 -19.46 -6.29 -0.72
C GLU A 152 -19.38 -7.41 0.34
N ASP A 153 -18.38 -7.38 1.22
CA ASP A 153 -18.07 -8.48 2.13
C ASP A 153 -18.47 -8.23 3.60
N HIS A 154 -19.35 -7.24 3.84
CA HIS A 154 -19.89 -6.87 5.17
C HIS A 154 -18.85 -6.50 6.25
N HIS A 155 -17.57 -6.35 5.89
CA HIS A 155 -16.54 -5.88 6.79
C HIS A 155 -16.58 -4.35 6.91
N PRO A 156 -16.24 -3.79 8.09
CA PRO A 156 -15.95 -2.37 8.16
C PRO A 156 -14.77 -2.05 7.21
N ILE A 157 -14.82 -0.90 6.54
CA ILE A 157 -13.79 -0.46 5.59
C ILE A 157 -12.37 -0.50 6.19
N ILE A 158 -12.27 -0.29 7.50
CA ILE A 158 -11.03 -0.37 8.28
C ILE A 158 -11.28 -1.01 9.65
N GLY A 159 -10.26 -1.68 10.20
CA GLY A 159 -10.26 -2.21 11.56
C GLY A 159 -10.08 -1.15 12.66
N ASN A 160 -9.73 -1.61 13.87
CA ASN A 160 -9.60 -0.75 15.05
C ASN A 160 -8.32 0.12 15.01
N PHE A 161 -8.34 1.21 15.77
CA PHE A 161 -7.19 2.10 16.02
C PHE A 161 -6.49 2.68 14.77
N PRO A 162 -7.22 3.08 13.71
CA PRO A 162 -6.60 3.67 12.53
C PRO A 162 -5.87 4.98 12.89
N CYS A 163 -4.78 5.27 12.18
CA CYS A 163 -4.00 6.50 12.30
C CYS A 163 -3.40 6.76 13.70
N THR A 164 -3.23 5.72 14.51
CA THR A 164 -2.56 5.83 15.82
C THR A 164 -1.12 6.32 15.61
N GLY A 165 -0.75 7.42 16.27
CA GLY A 165 0.57 8.05 16.09
C GLY A 165 0.80 8.70 14.71
N MET A 166 -0.24 8.93 13.90
CA MET A 166 -0.09 9.66 12.63
C MET A 166 0.40 11.10 12.88
N HIS A 167 1.50 11.47 12.23
CA HIS A 167 2.16 12.77 12.33
C HIS A 167 2.22 13.52 10.98
N GLY A 168 1.95 12.86 9.87
CA GLY A 168 2.01 13.42 8.52
C GLY A 168 1.25 12.58 7.50
N GLY A 169 1.09 13.11 6.29
CA GLY A 169 0.41 12.44 5.18
C GLY A 169 -1.11 12.60 5.18
N LYS A 170 -1.75 11.86 4.27
CA LYS A 170 -3.21 11.82 4.10
C LYS A 170 -3.68 10.37 4.07
N LEU A 171 -4.82 10.10 4.70
CA LEU A 171 -5.59 8.87 4.51
C LEU A 171 -6.97 9.24 3.93
N PHE A 172 -7.34 8.61 2.83
CA PHE A 172 -8.64 8.73 2.20
C PHE A 172 -9.42 7.44 2.38
N LEU A 173 -10.66 7.54 2.84
CA LEU A 173 -11.60 6.43 2.99
C LEU A 173 -12.80 6.71 2.10
N ARG A 174 -13.12 5.81 1.17
CA ARG A 174 -14.35 5.95 0.37
C ARG A 174 -15.58 5.73 1.27
N GLY A 175 -16.49 6.69 1.26
CA GLY A 175 -17.67 6.78 2.13
C GLY A 175 -17.56 7.86 3.20
N ASP A 176 -18.68 8.11 3.89
CA ASP A 176 -18.72 8.95 5.10
C ASP A 176 -18.33 8.12 6.33
N CYS A 177 -17.06 8.21 6.70
CA CYS A 177 -16.41 7.45 7.75
C CYS A 177 -16.15 8.29 9.00
N ARG A 178 -16.75 9.49 9.12
CA ARG A 178 -16.49 10.41 10.24
C ARG A 178 -16.92 9.86 11.61
N ASN A 179 -17.85 8.90 11.61
CA ASN A 179 -18.31 8.22 12.82
C ASN A 179 -17.37 7.12 13.31
N LEU A 180 -16.30 6.80 12.57
CA LEU A 180 -15.28 5.85 13.03
C LEU A 180 -14.47 6.46 14.18
N LYS A 181 -13.98 5.59 15.05
CA LYS A 181 -13.17 6.00 16.21
C LYS A 181 -11.73 6.27 15.79
N PHE A 182 -11.45 7.53 15.47
CA PHE A 182 -10.09 8.02 15.27
C PHE A 182 -9.45 8.52 16.58
N PRO A 183 -8.12 8.48 16.68
CA PRO A 183 -7.41 9.01 17.83
C PRO A 183 -7.35 10.56 17.77
N PRO A 184 -7.24 11.25 18.92
CA PRO A 184 -7.44 12.71 18.99
C PRO A 184 -6.41 13.55 18.21
N GLN A 185 -5.28 12.96 17.84
CA GLN A 185 -4.23 13.61 17.05
C GLN A 185 -4.54 13.71 15.55
N VAL A 186 -5.68 13.21 15.08
CA VAL A 186 -6.11 13.38 13.68
C VAL A 186 -7.48 14.07 13.60
N THR A 187 -7.77 14.64 12.44
CA THR A 187 -9.10 15.15 12.06
C THR A 187 -9.63 14.29 10.92
N ALA A 188 -10.93 14.03 10.91
CA ALA A 188 -11.62 13.28 9.87
C ALA A 188 -12.81 14.12 9.36
N ASP A 189 -12.74 14.54 8.10
CA ASP A 189 -13.74 15.39 7.45
C ASP A 189 -14.05 14.88 6.05
N ILE A 190 -15.15 15.33 5.44
CA ILE A 190 -15.42 15.01 4.03
C ILE A 190 -14.37 15.71 3.16
N ALA A 191 -13.74 14.94 2.27
CA ALA A 191 -12.72 15.43 1.35
C ALA A 191 -13.32 16.48 0.41
N SER A 192 -12.58 17.58 0.21
CA SER A 192 -12.96 18.63 -0.73
C SER A 192 -12.74 18.19 -2.19
N PHE A 193 -13.21 19.00 -3.14
CA PHE A 193 -12.90 18.80 -4.55
C PHE A 193 -11.38 18.86 -4.80
N GLU A 194 -10.69 19.81 -4.18
CA GLU A 194 -9.23 19.98 -4.29
C GLU A 194 -8.48 18.76 -3.73
N ASP A 195 -8.96 18.18 -2.63
CA ASP A 195 -8.38 16.97 -2.06
C ASP A 195 -8.52 15.77 -3.02
N LEU A 196 -9.69 15.62 -3.64
CA LEU A 196 -9.94 14.57 -4.64
C LEU A 196 -9.16 14.79 -5.94
N GLN A 197 -8.98 16.03 -6.38
CA GLN A 197 -8.09 16.34 -7.50
C GLN A 197 -6.65 15.89 -7.20
N GLY A 198 -6.19 16.02 -5.96
CA GLY A 198 -4.86 15.61 -5.52
C GLY A 198 -4.58 14.11 -5.60
N ILE A 199 -5.60 13.25 -5.70
CA ILE A 199 -5.46 11.78 -5.83
C ILE A 199 -6.02 11.25 -7.16
N MET A 200 -6.51 12.13 -8.04
CA MET A 200 -7.27 11.76 -9.22
C MET A 200 -6.46 10.89 -10.20
N ASP A 201 -5.19 11.21 -10.40
CA ASP A 201 -4.34 10.46 -11.33
C ASP A 201 -3.98 9.08 -10.78
N ASP A 202 -3.81 8.94 -9.46
CA ASP A 202 -3.59 7.64 -8.82
C ASP A 202 -4.85 6.76 -8.88
N LEU A 203 -6.04 7.35 -8.72
CA LEU A 203 -7.31 6.63 -8.90
C LEU A 203 -7.51 6.17 -10.35
N LYS A 204 -7.18 7.02 -11.34
CA LYS A 204 -7.21 6.63 -12.77
C LYS A 204 -6.24 5.50 -13.07
N GLU A 205 -5.02 5.57 -12.54
CA GLU A 205 -4.01 4.53 -12.72
C GLU A 205 -4.50 3.21 -12.11
N TYR A 206 -4.98 3.23 -10.86
CA TYR A 206 -5.59 2.08 -10.20
C TYR A 206 -6.74 1.47 -11.02
N CYS A 207 -7.63 2.31 -11.55
CA CYS A 207 -8.73 1.88 -12.43
C CYS A 207 -8.21 1.21 -13.70
N SER A 208 -7.16 1.77 -14.31
CA SER A 208 -6.55 1.20 -15.51
C SER A 208 -5.91 -0.16 -15.23
N ASP A 209 -5.19 -0.29 -14.11
CA ASP A 209 -4.46 -1.51 -13.75
C ASP A 209 -5.39 -2.68 -13.41
N PHE A 210 -6.50 -2.41 -12.70
CA PHE A 210 -7.44 -3.43 -12.24
C PHE A 210 -8.77 -3.45 -13.01
N HIS A 211 -8.90 -2.65 -14.06
CA HIS A 211 -10.08 -2.55 -14.91
C HIS A 211 -11.37 -2.14 -14.17
N TYR A 212 -11.25 -1.23 -13.19
CA TYR A 212 -12.40 -0.59 -12.56
C TYR A 212 -12.86 0.65 -13.33
N ASP A 213 -14.16 0.96 -13.24
CA ASP A 213 -14.67 2.26 -13.69
C ASP A 213 -14.45 3.33 -12.60
N LEU A 214 -13.73 4.39 -12.95
CA LEU A 214 -13.50 5.53 -12.07
C LEU A 214 -14.81 6.14 -11.55
N LYS A 215 -15.89 6.14 -12.35
CA LYS A 215 -17.20 6.63 -11.89
C LYS A 215 -17.74 5.80 -10.74
N THR A 216 -17.47 4.49 -10.72
CA THR A 216 -17.86 3.61 -9.62
C THR A 216 -17.14 3.99 -8.34
N ILE A 217 -15.83 4.27 -8.42
CA ILE A 217 -15.06 4.73 -7.26
C ILE A 217 -15.58 6.09 -6.77
N LEU A 218 -15.81 7.04 -7.67
CA LEU A 218 -16.26 8.40 -7.35
C LEU A 218 -17.76 8.52 -7.02
N SER A 219 -18.51 7.42 -7.08
CA SER A 219 -19.96 7.40 -6.78
C SER A 219 -20.29 7.64 -5.30
N SER A 220 -19.27 7.66 -4.43
CA SER A 220 -19.39 7.91 -2.99
C SER A 220 -18.49 9.06 -2.59
N PRO A 221 -18.85 9.82 -1.53
CA PRO A 221 -17.94 10.81 -0.95
C PRO A 221 -16.69 10.11 -0.42
N PHE A 222 -15.65 10.88 -0.11
CA PHE A 222 -14.50 10.38 0.62
C PHE A 222 -14.39 11.11 1.95
N THR A 223 -13.97 10.39 2.98
CA THR A 223 -13.50 10.98 4.23
C THR A 223 -11.98 11.11 4.16
N LEU A 224 -11.49 12.33 4.37
CA LEU A 224 -10.07 12.63 4.48
C LEU A 224 -9.68 12.69 5.95
N VAL A 225 -8.67 11.91 6.32
CA VAL A 225 -8.04 11.90 7.63
C VAL A 225 -6.63 12.50 7.53
N THR A 226 -6.34 13.50 8.36
CA THR A 226 -5.04 14.18 8.41
C THR A 226 -4.63 14.48 9.86
N PRO A 227 -3.32 14.72 10.14
CA PRO A 227 -2.89 15.10 11.47
C PRO A 227 -3.54 16.41 11.91
N ASN A 228 -3.96 16.47 13.17
CA ASN A 228 -4.56 17.64 13.77
C ASN A 228 -3.49 18.71 14.04
N SER A 229 -3.25 19.55 13.04
CA SER A 229 -2.26 20.64 13.06
C SER A 229 -2.59 21.77 14.05
N LYS A 230 -3.76 21.76 14.70
CA LYS A 230 -4.12 22.71 15.77
C LYS A 230 -3.51 22.34 17.13
N ASN A 231 -3.00 21.11 17.32
CA ASN A 231 -2.31 20.68 18.55
C ASN A 231 -1.10 19.75 18.26
N PRO A 232 -0.10 20.19 17.47
CA PRO A 232 0.95 19.30 16.98
C PRO A 232 1.88 18.75 18.09
N TYR A 233 1.94 19.39 19.26
CA TYR A 233 2.95 19.09 20.30
C TYR A 233 2.41 19.00 21.73
N LYS A 234 1.10 18.96 21.95
CA LYS A 234 0.53 19.04 23.32
C LYS A 234 0.93 17.88 24.25
N GLN A 235 1.47 16.78 23.71
CA GLN A 235 1.99 15.63 24.46
C GLN A 235 3.49 15.35 24.25
N MET A 236 4.22 16.17 23.48
CA MET A 236 5.67 15.97 23.26
C MET A 236 6.55 16.57 24.36
N TYR A 237 5.97 17.40 25.24
CA TYR A 237 6.65 17.83 26.46
C TYR A 237 6.44 16.79 27.55
N VAL A 238 7.49 16.04 27.86
CA VAL A 238 7.59 15.36 29.15
C VAL A 238 7.55 16.46 30.20
N ALA A 239 6.63 16.37 31.16
CA ALA A 239 6.70 17.22 32.34
C ALA A 239 7.99 16.86 33.08
N ASN A 240 8.99 17.75 33.05
CA ASN A 240 10.13 17.68 33.97
C ASN A 240 9.67 18.12 35.36
#